data_AF-F2QLR1-F1
#
_entry.id   AF-F2QLR1-F1
#
_cell.length_a   1.000
_cell.length_b   1.000
_cell.length_c   1.000
_cell.angle_alpha   90.00
_cell.angle_beta   90.00
_cell.angle_gamma   90.00
#
_symmetry.space_group_name_H-M   'P 1'
#
loop_
_entity.id
_entity.type
_entity.pdbx_description
1 polymer ?
#
loop_
_entity_poly.entity_id
_entity_poly.type
_entity_poly.pdbx_seq_one_letter_code
_entity_poly.pdbx_strand_id
1 'polypeptide(L)'
;MSTRPQVTVISVEGKPSSTSLPLPAVFKAPIRGDIVQSVFTRINKNKRQAYAVSEKAGHQTSAESWGTGRAVARIPRVGGGGTHRSGQGAFGNMCRGGRMFAPTKIWRKWHVRVNLNEKRYATASAIAATSVQSLVLARGHRIEQIAEIPLVVSNDLEAIQKTKDAIAALKALGASDDLIRVIKSKKLRAGKGKYRNRRFTQRRGPLIVFNEDKGLVKALRNIPGVETCNVRTLGLLQLAPGAHLGRFVIWTESAFAALDSVYGSETTESVKSNYSLPKNIITNTDISSVINSAEVQAAIRPSLAGKPTHLHVKKVNPLKNHEVMLKLNPYAKVLAEKK
;
A
#
# COMPACT_ATOMS: atom_id res chain seq x y z
N MET A 1 -18.31 -13.32 0.04
CA MET A 1 -18.32 -11.97 0.66
C MET A 1 -19.77 -11.56 0.88
N SER A 2 -20.11 -11.07 2.08
CA SER A 2 -21.38 -10.38 2.34
C SER A 2 -21.38 -9.07 1.55
N THR A 3 -21.78 -9.11 0.28
CA THR A 3 -22.03 -7.90 -0.50
C THR A 3 -23.49 -7.56 -0.35
N ARG A 4 -23.79 -6.44 0.33
CA ARG A 4 -25.13 -5.84 0.23
C ARG A 4 -25.39 -5.56 -1.26
N PRO A 5 -26.50 -6.05 -1.81
CA PRO A 5 -26.79 -5.88 -3.23
C PRO A 5 -27.07 -4.40 -3.57
N GLN A 6 -27.53 -3.62 -2.58
CA GLN A 6 -27.86 -2.21 -2.70
C GLN A 6 -27.21 -1.39 -1.58
N VAL A 7 -26.94 -0.13 -1.87
CA VAL A 7 -26.32 0.86 -0.98
C VAL A 7 -27.26 2.06 -0.87
N THR A 8 -27.48 2.54 0.34
CA THR A 8 -28.38 3.67 0.59
C THR A 8 -27.69 4.99 0.24
N VAL A 9 -28.38 5.87 -0.46
CA VAL A 9 -27.87 7.23 -0.71
C VAL A 9 -28.15 8.08 0.53
N ILE A 10 -27.14 8.75 1.07
CA ILE A 10 -27.26 9.62 2.24
C ILE A 10 -27.37 11.07 1.79
N SER A 11 -28.26 11.86 2.39
CA SER A 11 -28.33 13.29 2.13
C SER A 11 -27.11 14.03 2.67
N VAL A 12 -26.89 15.28 2.23
CA VAL A 12 -25.81 16.13 2.76
C VAL A 12 -25.95 16.40 4.27
N GLU A 13 -27.17 16.26 4.82
CA GLU A 13 -27.45 16.36 6.26
C GLU A 13 -27.11 15.09 7.05
N GLY A 14 -26.62 14.03 6.41
CA GLY A 14 -26.27 12.77 7.07
C GLY A 14 -27.46 11.85 7.33
N LYS A 15 -28.64 12.14 6.78
CA LYS A 15 -29.83 11.28 6.91
C LYS A 15 -29.93 10.31 5.72
N PRO A 16 -30.35 9.06 5.93
CA PRO A 16 -30.60 8.15 4.83
C PRO A 16 -31.74 8.69 3.96
N SER A 17 -31.53 8.74 2.65
CA SER A 17 -32.60 9.03 1.69
C SER A 17 -33.37 7.75 1.38
N SER A 18 -34.54 7.89 0.73
CA SER A 18 -35.31 6.74 0.23
C SER A 18 -34.68 6.09 -1.00
N THR A 19 -33.69 6.73 -1.61
CA THR A 19 -33.01 6.23 -2.82
C THR A 19 -31.91 5.24 -2.44
N SER A 20 -31.87 4.11 -3.15
CA SER A 20 -30.77 3.13 -3.06
C SER A 20 -30.25 2.81 -4.46
N LEU A 21 -28.94 2.54 -4.54
CA LEU A 21 -28.28 2.16 -5.78
C LEU A 21 -27.74 0.74 -5.68
N PRO A 22 -27.77 -0.06 -6.76
CA PRO A 22 -27.10 -1.35 -6.79
C PRO A 22 -25.60 -1.19 -6.59
N LEU A 23 -24.96 -2.12 -5.88
CA LEU A 23 -23.51 -2.11 -5.68
C LEU A 23 -22.79 -2.42 -7.01
N PRO A 24 -21.96 -1.50 -7.53
CA PRO A 24 -21.25 -1.70 -8.80
C PRO A 24 -20.35 -2.94 -8.78
N ALA A 25 -20.22 -3.60 -9.93
CA ALA A 25 -19.47 -4.84 -10.07
C ALA A 25 -17.98 -4.69 -9.69
N VAL A 26 -17.42 -3.49 -9.86
CA VAL A 26 -16.02 -3.19 -9.48
C VAL A 26 -15.73 -3.41 -7.99
N PHE A 27 -16.73 -3.31 -7.11
CA PHE A 27 -16.55 -3.60 -5.68
C PHE A 27 -16.44 -5.09 -5.37
N LYS A 28 -16.84 -5.96 -6.30
CA LYS A 28 -16.70 -7.42 -6.22
C LYS A 28 -15.39 -7.93 -6.84
N ALA A 29 -14.57 -7.03 -7.39
CA ALA A 29 -13.31 -7.39 -8.00
C ALA A 29 -12.32 -7.97 -6.97
N PRO A 30 -11.45 -8.92 -7.37
CA PRO A 30 -10.42 -9.49 -6.51
C PRO A 30 -9.48 -8.42 -5.93
N ILE A 31 -9.26 -8.46 -4.63
CA ILE A 31 -8.33 -7.57 -3.94
C ILE A 31 -6.91 -8.19 -3.98
N ARG A 32 -6.02 -7.61 -4.80
CA ARG A 32 -4.62 -8.06 -4.96
C ARG A 32 -3.62 -7.01 -4.47
N GLY A 33 -3.19 -7.14 -3.21
CA GLY A 33 -2.23 -6.21 -2.59
C GLY A 33 -0.86 -6.21 -3.24
N ASP A 34 -0.41 -7.36 -3.75
CA ASP A 34 0.84 -7.55 -4.48
C ASP A 34 0.89 -6.76 -5.80
N ILE A 35 -0.19 -6.84 -6.60
CA ILE A 35 -0.33 -6.09 -7.85
C ILE A 35 -0.37 -4.60 -7.55
N VAL A 36 -1.14 -4.19 -6.54
CA VAL A 36 -1.24 -2.78 -6.11
C VAL A 36 0.12 -2.23 -5.70
N GLN A 37 0.89 -2.98 -4.90
CA GLN A 37 2.25 -2.60 -4.50
C GLN A 37 3.19 -2.44 -5.69
N SER A 38 3.18 -3.43 -6.58
CA SER A 38 4.05 -3.46 -7.76
C SER A 38 3.75 -2.32 -8.73
N VAL A 39 2.46 -2.09 -9.02
CA VAL A 39 2.00 -1.01 -9.91
C VAL A 39 2.25 0.36 -9.28
N PHE A 40 1.88 0.56 -8.01
CA PHE A 40 2.09 1.82 -7.30
C PHE A 40 3.56 2.22 -7.32
N THR A 41 4.47 1.28 -7.01
CA THR A 41 5.91 1.54 -6.99
C THR A 41 6.43 2.01 -8.34
N ARG A 42 5.95 1.40 -9.44
CA ARG A 42 6.35 1.76 -10.81
C ARG A 42 5.76 3.10 -11.25
N ILE A 43 4.47 3.35 -11.02
CA ILE A 43 3.82 4.62 -11.37
C ILE A 43 4.40 5.77 -10.54
N ASN A 44 4.66 5.56 -9.25
CA ASN A 44 5.19 6.59 -8.36
C ASN A 44 6.62 7.03 -8.72
N LYS A 45 7.37 6.23 -9.49
CA LYS A 45 8.66 6.65 -10.06
C LYS A 45 8.51 7.68 -11.17
N ASN A 46 7.38 7.71 -11.88
CA ASN A 46 7.19 8.55 -13.07
C ASN A 46 7.00 10.04 -12.76
N LYS A 47 6.79 10.42 -11.50
CA LYS A 47 6.72 11.83 -11.07
C LYS A 47 8.07 12.41 -10.64
N ARG A 48 9.15 11.63 -10.74
CA ARG A 48 10.47 12.05 -10.29
C ARG A 48 11.10 12.98 -11.31
N GLN A 49 11.71 14.06 -10.84
CA GLN A 49 12.56 14.91 -11.65
C GLN A 49 13.99 14.34 -11.68
N ALA A 50 14.63 14.41 -12.84
CA ALA A 50 16.02 13.99 -13.00
C ALA A 50 16.96 14.90 -12.19
N TYR A 51 18.03 14.32 -11.67
CA TYR A 51 19.11 15.07 -11.02
C TYR A 51 20.46 14.45 -11.40
N ALA A 52 21.45 15.30 -11.63
CA ALA A 52 22.79 14.92 -12.03
C ALA A 52 23.82 15.88 -11.43
N VAL A 53 25.04 15.40 -11.21
CA VAL A 53 26.18 16.27 -10.90
C VAL A 53 26.73 16.85 -12.21
N SER A 54 27.26 18.08 -12.16
CA SER A 54 27.91 18.68 -13.34
C SER A 54 29.05 17.78 -13.84
N GLU A 55 29.12 17.60 -15.16
CA GLU A 55 30.15 16.78 -15.80
C GLU A 55 31.57 17.34 -15.60
N LYS A 56 31.69 18.66 -15.50
CA LYS A 56 32.97 19.35 -15.28
C LYS A 56 33.41 19.35 -13.81
N ALA A 57 32.55 18.92 -12.87
CA ALA A 57 32.87 18.96 -11.44
C ALA A 57 34.07 18.05 -11.11
N GLY A 58 35.08 18.62 -10.47
CA GLY A 58 36.32 17.91 -10.13
C GLY A 58 37.30 17.74 -11.30
N HIS A 59 36.98 18.25 -12.49
CA HIS A 59 37.77 18.16 -13.73
C HIS A 59 38.22 19.51 -14.29
N GLN A 60 37.89 20.62 -13.62
CA GLN A 60 38.27 21.97 -14.04
C GLN A 60 39.73 22.33 -13.71
N THR A 61 40.43 21.50 -12.94
CA THR A 61 41.79 21.75 -12.49
C THR A 61 42.79 21.01 -13.37
N SER A 62 43.86 21.69 -13.81
CA SER A 62 45.01 21.03 -14.43
C SER A 62 45.87 20.37 -13.35
N ALA A 63 46.07 19.05 -13.46
CA ALA A 63 46.81 18.26 -12.49
C ALA A 63 47.45 17.04 -13.17
N GLU A 64 48.65 16.68 -12.74
CA GLU A 64 49.39 15.54 -13.28
C GLU A 64 50.02 14.74 -12.14
N SER A 65 50.18 13.43 -12.32
CA SER A 65 50.87 12.61 -11.33
C SER A 65 52.36 12.90 -11.35
N TRP A 66 52.97 13.05 -10.18
CA TRP A 66 54.42 13.24 -10.08
C TRP A 66 55.24 11.96 -10.24
N GLY A 67 54.58 10.83 -10.52
CA GLY A 67 55.23 9.53 -10.64
C GLY A 67 55.76 9.00 -9.30
N THR A 68 56.75 8.10 -9.37
CA THR A 68 57.44 7.53 -8.20
C THR A 68 58.64 8.40 -7.79
N GLY A 69 59.25 8.10 -6.64
CA GLY A 69 60.52 8.72 -6.23
C GLY A 69 60.42 10.04 -5.45
N ARG A 70 59.21 10.52 -5.13
CA ARG A 70 58.99 11.77 -4.36
C ARG A 70 58.39 11.56 -2.97
N ALA A 71 58.49 10.36 -2.40
CA ALA A 71 57.89 9.97 -1.11
C ALA A 71 56.40 10.36 -0.95
N VAL A 72 55.65 10.37 -2.06
CA VAL A 72 54.22 10.70 -2.10
C VAL A 72 53.44 9.70 -2.96
N ALA A 73 52.15 9.54 -2.67
CA ALA A 73 51.26 8.72 -3.49
C ALA A 73 51.14 9.24 -4.93
N ARG A 74 50.98 8.31 -5.88
CA ARG A 74 50.93 8.52 -7.35
C ARG A 74 49.65 9.20 -7.88
N ILE A 75 48.95 9.94 -7.03
CA ILE A 75 47.73 10.65 -7.43
C ILE A 75 48.08 11.91 -8.25
N PRO A 76 47.26 12.32 -9.24
CA PRO A 76 47.45 13.62 -9.89
C PRO A 76 47.41 14.77 -8.90
N ARG A 77 48.36 15.69 -9.02
CA ARG A 77 48.52 16.86 -8.15
C ARG A 77 48.45 18.15 -8.97
N VAL A 78 47.86 19.18 -8.38
CA VAL A 78 47.71 20.49 -9.02
C VAL A 78 49.09 21.11 -9.24
N GLY A 79 49.35 21.58 -10.47
CA GLY A 79 50.61 22.24 -10.82
C GLY A 79 50.76 23.66 -10.24
N GLY A 80 51.91 24.28 -10.52
CA GLY A 80 52.24 25.63 -10.08
C GLY A 80 52.70 25.72 -8.61
N GLY A 81 52.71 26.93 -8.06
CA GLY A 81 53.13 27.24 -6.69
C GLY A 81 52.47 28.52 -6.16
N GLY A 82 52.78 28.89 -4.92
CA GLY A 82 52.31 30.16 -4.32
C GLY A 82 50.87 30.16 -3.80
N THR A 83 50.15 29.04 -3.88
CA THR A 83 48.81 28.89 -3.27
C THR A 83 48.73 27.63 -2.44
N HIS A 84 47.81 27.60 -1.46
CA HIS A 84 47.55 26.38 -0.67
C HIS A 84 47.09 25.20 -1.53
N ARG A 85 46.57 25.43 -2.75
CA ARG A 85 46.04 24.37 -3.61
C ARG A 85 47.13 23.64 -4.40
N SER A 86 48.25 24.30 -4.68
CA SER A 86 49.38 23.74 -5.44
C SER A 86 49.96 22.50 -4.73
N GLY A 87 50.26 21.45 -5.49
CA GLY A 87 50.79 20.18 -4.96
C GLY A 87 49.78 19.27 -4.25
N GLN A 88 48.52 19.69 -4.07
CA GLN A 88 47.47 18.84 -3.50
C GLN A 88 46.87 17.87 -4.53
N GLY A 89 46.36 16.73 -4.07
CA GLY A 89 45.68 15.75 -4.93
C GLY A 89 44.43 16.29 -5.63
N ALA A 90 44.16 15.80 -6.84
CA ALA A 90 43.05 16.17 -7.71
C ALA A 90 42.48 14.94 -8.46
N PHE A 91 41.37 15.14 -9.18
CA PHE A 91 40.61 14.15 -9.98
C PHE A 91 40.00 12.97 -9.22
N GLY A 92 40.77 12.27 -8.38
CA GLY A 92 40.36 11.06 -7.67
C GLY A 92 39.14 11.28 -6.76
N ASN A 93 38.30 10.25 -6.65
CA ASN A 93 37.12 10.24 -5.77
C ASN A 93 37.45 10.26 -4.29
N MET A 94 38.66 9.85 -3.92
CA MET A 94 39.21 9.96 -2.57
C MET A 94 39.84 11.34 -2.29
N CYS A 95 40.01 12.20 -3.31
CA CYS A 95 40.61 13.51 -3.14
C CYS A 95 39.55 14.57 -2.78
N ARG A 96 39.88 15.45 -1.83
CA ARG A 96 39.06 16.63 -1.52
C ARG A 96 38.95 17.52 -2.76
N GLY A 97 37.72 17.83 -3.18
CA GLY A 97 37.46 18.62 -4.38
C GLY A 97 37.67 17.88 -5.71
N GLY A 98 37.99 16.58 -5.67
CA GLY A 98 38.03 15.71 -6.85
C GLY A 98 36.63 15.30 -7.33
N ARG A 99 36.58 14.51 -8.40
CA ARG A 99 35.32 14.02 -8.97
C ARG A 99 34.85 12.78 -8.21
N MET A 100 33.54 12.66 -7.95
CA MET A 100 32.99 11.42 -7.39
C MET A 100 33.08 10.22 -8.35
N PHE A 101 33.10 9.02 -7.77
CA PHE A 101 32.94 7.78 -8.51
C PHE A 101 31.52 7.67 -9.07
N ALA A 102 31.40 7.16 -10.31
CA ALA A 102 30.14 7.01 -11.05
C ALA A 102 29.18 8.24 -10.91
N PRO A 103 29.56 9.43 -11.44
CA PRO A 103 28.72 10.62 -11.35
C PRO A 103 27.31 10.35 -11.88
N THR A 104 26.30 10.88 -11.18
CA THR A 104 24.90 10.72 -11.60
C THR A 104 24.66 11.38 -12.95
N LYS A 105 24.02 10.65 -13.87
CA LYS A 105 23.71 11.11 -15.22
C LYS A 105 22.22 11.36 -15.39
N ILE A 106 21.90 12.32 -16.27
CA ILE A 106 20.52 12.75 -16.53
C ILE A 106 19.71 11.62 -17.18
N TRP A 107 20.33 10.83 -18.07
CA TRP A 107 19.71 9.73 -18.81
C TRP A 107 19.53 8.43 -18.01
N ARG A 108 19.62 8.47 -16.67
CA ARG A 108 19.19 7.33 -15.83
C ARG A 108 17.75 6.97 -16.20
N LYS A 109 17.41 5.67 -16.23
CA LYS A 109 16.02 5.23 -16.46
C LYS A 109 15.12 5.60 -15.26
N TRP A 110 14.56 6.82 -15.28
CA TRP A 110 13.69 7.34 -14.21
C TRP A 110 12.28 6.78 -14.29
N HIS A 111 11.75 6.66 -15.50
CA HIS A 111 10.37 6.29 -15.78
C HIS A 111 10.24 4.78 -16.02
N VAL A 112 9.13 4.21 -15.56
CA VAL A 112 8.78 2.81 -15.76
C VAL A 112 7.40 2.75 -16.41
N ARG A 113 7.35 2.11 -17.58
CA ARG A 113 6.09 1.76 -18.26
C ARG A 113 5.42 0.63 -17.48
N VAL A 114 4.11 0.73 -17.32
CA VAL A 114 3.27 -0.30 -16.70
C VAL A 114 2.13 -0.60 -17.66
N ASN A 115 1.81 -1.89 -17.81
CA ASN A 115 0.76 -2.36 -18.69
C ASN A 115 -0.60 -1.75 -18.31
N LEU A 116 -1.40 -1.38 -19.30
CA LEU A 116 -2.65 -0.67 -19.07
C LEU A 116 -3.63 -1.51 -18.23
N ASN A 117 -3.80 -2.79 -18.57
CA ASN A 117 -4.66 -3.70 -17.82
C ASN A 117 -4.17 -3.94 -16.39
N GLU A 118 -2.85 -3.96 -16.16
CA GLU A 118 -2.30 -4.09 -14.81
C GLU A 118 -2.60 -2.85 -13.95
N LYS A 119 -2.56 -1.64 -14.53
CA LYS A 119 -3.00 -0.42 -13.86
C LYS A 119 -4.49 -0.49 -13.52
N ARG A 120 -5.32 -0.91 -14.48
CA ARG A 120 -6.78 -1.02 -14.33
C ARG A 120 -7.16 -2.07 -13.27
N TYR A 121 -6.47 -3.20 -13.23
CA TYR A 121 -6.60 -4.21 -12.18
C TYR A 121 -6.28 -3.60 -10.82
N ALA A 122 -5.12 -2.96 -10.66
CA ALA A 122 -4.73 -2.36 -9.39
C ALA A 122 -5.74 -1.30 -8.91
N THR A 123 -6.29 -0.48 -9.82
CA THR A 123 -7.35 0.47 -9.47
C THR A 123 -8.65 -0.23 -9.06
N ALA A 124 -9.06 -1.30 -9.75
CA ALA A 124 -10.25 -2.07 -9.38
C ALA A 124 -10.10 -2.73 -8.00
N SER A 125 -8.95 -3.38 -7.72
CA SER A 125 -8.63 -3.90 -6.39
C SER A 125 -8.64 -2.82 -5.31
N ALA A 126 -8.16 -1.62 -5.65
CA ALA A 126 -8.15 -0.50 -4.72
C ALA A 126 -9.56 -0.01 -4.39
N ILE A 127 -10.46 0.09 -5.39
CA ILE A 127 -11.88 0.44 -5.21
C ILE A 127 -12.61 -0.65 -4.40
N ALA A 128 -12.43 -1.92 -4.75
CA ALA A 128 -13.00 -3.04 -4.00
C ALA A 128 -12.56 -3.02 -2.51
N ALA A 129 -11.31 -2.68 -2.23
CA ALA A 129 -10.84 -2.56 -0.86
C ALA A 129 -11.47 -1.39 -0.07
N THR A 130 -12.08 -0.39 -0.72
CA THR A 130 -12.73 0.72 -0.01
C THR A 130 -14.12 0.38 0.49
N SER A 131 -14.77 -0.68 -0.01
CA SER A 131 -16.04 -1.18 0.53
C SER A 131 -15.87 -2.05 1.77
N VAL A 132 -14.64 -2.49 2.07
CA VAL A 132 -14.36 -3.38 3.20
C VAL A 132 -13.98 -2.56 4.43
N GLN A 133 -14.92 -2.45 5.38
CA GLN A 133 -14.76 -1.67 6.62
C GLN A 133 -13.47 -2.01 7.39
N SER A 134 -13.13 -3.30 7.51
CA SER A 134 -11.93 -3.74 8.23
C SER A 134 -10.64 -3.24 7.58
N LEU A 135 -10.56 -3.18 6.24
CA LEU A 135 -9.39 -2.64 5.54
C LEU A 135 -9.27 -1.13 5.72
N VAL A 136 -10.40 -0.42 5.74
CA VAL A 136 -10.41 1.04 5.94
C VAL A 136 -10.00 1.43 7.37
N LEU A 137 -10.48 0.68 8.37
CA LEU A 137 -10.05 0.83 9.77
C LEU A 137 -8.59 0.45 9.96
N ALA A 138 -8.12 -0.65 9.37
CA ALA A 138 -6.73 -1.10 9.48
C ALA A 138 -5.73 -0.07 8.91
N ARG A 139 -6.15 0.70 7.91
CA ARG A 139 -5.36 1.83 7.39
C ARG A 139 -5.25 2.99 8.39
N GLY A 140 -6.19 3.08 9.33
CA GLY A 140 -6.24 4.10 10.38
C GLY A 140 -7.06 5.33 10.00
N HIS A 141 -8.07 5.18 9.14
CA HIS A 141 -9.15 6.17 9.02
C HIS A 141 -10.12 6.04 10.20
N ARG A 142 -10.74 7.16 10.60
CA ARG A 142 -11.80 7.18 11.61
C ARG A 142 -13.15 7.14 10.91
N ILE A 143 -13.81 5.99 10.99
CA ILE A 143 -15.06 5.68 10.30
C ILE A 143 -16.08 5.01 11.25
N GLU A 144 -15.81 5.06 12.56
CA GLU A 144 -16.61 4.41 13.60
C GLU A 144 -18.04 4.99 13.69
N GLN A 145 -18.23 6.26 13.33
CA GLN A 145 -19.53 6.95 13.32
C GLN A 145 -20.24 6.93 11.96
N ILE A 146 -19.64 6.30 10.94
CA ILE A 146 -20.21 6.29 9.58
C ILE A 146 -21.28 5.20 9.50
N ALA A 147 -22.45 5.56 8.97
CA ALA A 147 -23.59 4.66 8.90
C ALA A 147 -23.38 3.46 7.97
N GLU A 148 -22.75 3.67 6.80
CA GLU A 148 -22.59 2.64 5.78
C GLU A 148 -21.29 2.83 4.97
N ILE A 149 -20.69 1.70 4.54
CA ILE A 149 -19.54 1.65 3.63
C ILE A 149 -19.86 0.66 2.50
N PRO A 150 -19.71 1.03 1.22
CA PRO A 150 -19.29 2.34 0.69
C PRO A 150 -20.23 3.49 1.05
N LEU A 151 -19.67 4.66 1.38
CA LEU A 151 -20.47 5.84 1.69
C LEU A 151 -20.87 6.55 0.39
N VAL A 152 -22.17 6.61 0.11
CA VAL A 152 -22.75 7.29 -1.06
C VAL A 152 -23.59 8.48 -0.58
N VAL A 153 -23.35 9.65 -1.18
CA VAL A 153 -23.99 10.93 -0.79
C VAL A 153 -24.74 11.51 -1.99
N SER A 154 -25.85 12.19 -1.75
CA SER A 154 -26.64 12.85 -2.80
C SER A 154 -25.80 13.79 -3.67
N ASN A 155 -26.24 13.99 -4.92
CA ASN A 155 -25.56 14.86 -5.88
C ASN A 155 -25.49 16.34 -5.44
N ASP A 156 -26.28 16.75 -4.44
CA ASP A 156 -26.21 18.09 -3.84
C ASP A 156 -24.81 18.42 -3.30
N LEU A 157 -24.05 17.38 -2.90
CA LEU A 157 -22.67 17.55 -2.49
C LEU A 157 -21.84 18.22 -3.59
N GLU A 158 -22.05 17.88 -4.87
CA GLU A 158 -21.30 18.43 -6.01
C GLU A 158 -21.54 19.94 -6.20
N ALA A 159 -22.70 20.45 -5.79
CA ALA A 159 -23.10 21.84 -5.93
C ALA A 159 -22.55 22.75 -4.82
N ILE A 160 -21.89 22.21 -3.79
CA ILE A 160 -21.34 23.01 -2.70
C ILE A 160 -20.19 23.89 -3.20
N GLN A 161 -20.30 25.20 -3.01
CA GLN A 161 -19.29 26.18 -3.45
C GLN A 161 -18.41 26.71 -2.32
N LYS A 162 -18.89 26.74 -1.08
CA LYS A 162 -18.17 27.33 0.06
C LYS A 162 -17.56 26.26 0.95
N THR A 163 -16.33 26.49 1.43
CA THR A 163 -15.63 25.56 2.34
C THR A 163 -16.37 25.36 3.67
N LYS A 164 -17.05 26.39 4.18
CA LYS A 164 -17.83 26.30 5.43
C LYS A 164 -18.93 25.24 5.32
N ASP A 165 -19.66 25.26 4.21
CA ASP A 165 -20.78 24.37 3.96
C ASP A 165 -20.28 22.95 3.69
N ALA A 166 -19.14 22.82 3.00
CA ALA A 166 -18.48 21.53 2.80
C ALA A 166 -17.99 20.88 4.12
N ILE A 167 -17.50 21.69 5.09
CA ILE A 167 -17.14 21.20 6.43
C ILE A 167 -18.41 20.77 7.19
N ALA A 168 -19.51 21.52 7.08
CA ALA A 168 -20.78 21.16 7.71
C ALA A 168 -21.31 19.83 7.19
N ALA A 169 -21.28 19.63 5.86
CA ALA A 169 -21.64 18.37 5.21
C ALA A 169 -20.79 17.19 5.72
N LEU A 170 -19.46 17.33 5.74
CA LEU A 170 -18.58 16.24 6.22
C LEU A 170 -18.77 15.92 7.71
N LYS A 171 -19.15 16.91 8.52
CA LYS A 171 -19.50 16.69 9.93
C LYS A 171 -20.81 15.91 10.05
N ALA A 172 -21.83 16.29 9.29
CA ALA A 172 -23.13 15.63 9.28
C ALA A 172 -23.01 14.16 8.82
N LEU A 173 -22.12 13.88 7.88
CA LEU A 173 -21.80 12.52 7.39
C LEU A 173 -20.96 11.67 8.36
N GLY A 174 -20.58 12.19 9.54
CA GLY A 174 -19.75 11.46 10.51
C GLY A 174 -18.25 11.40 10.17
N ALA A 175 -17.77 12.14 9.16
CA ALA A 175 -16.36 12.15 8.74
C ALA A 175 -15.48 13.14 9.55
N SER A 176 -16.04 13.80 10.57
CA SER A 176 -15.36 14.83 11.38
C SER A 176 -14.10 14.30 12.06
N ASP A 177 -14.15 13.11 12.65
CA ASP A 177 -13.01 12.54 13.37
C ASP A 177 -11.83 12.24 12.45
N ASP A 178 -12.08 11.88 11.18
CA ASP A 178 -11.03 11.67 10.20
C ASP A 178 -10.33 12.98 9.82
N LEU A 179 -11.09 14.08 9.73
CA LEU A 179 -10.54 15.43 9.51
C LEU A 179 -9.69 15.88 10.70
N ILE A 180 -10.19 15.70 11.93
CA ILE A 180 -9.46 16.05 13.15
C ILE A 180 -8.15 15.23 13.24
N ARG A 181 -8.19 13.95 12.89
CA ARG A 181 -7.00 13.08 12.82
C ARG A 181 -5.97 13.64 11.85
N VAL A 182 -6.36 14.16 10.69
CA VAL A 182 -5.44 14.81 9.76
C VAL A 182 -4.85 16.08 10.35
N ILE A 183 -5.68 16.97 10.89
CA ILE A 183 -5.25 18.25 11.45
C ILE A 183 -4.22 18.04 12.57
N LYS A 184 -4.52 17.15 13.52
CA LYS A 184 -3.61 16.80 14.63
C LYS A 184 -2.30 16.16 14.17
N SER A 185 -2.28 15.54 12.98
CA SER A 185 -1.09 14.85 12.46
C SER A 185 -0.06 15.76 11.79
N LYS A 186 -0.41 17.04 11.55
CA LYS A 186 0.48 17.96 10.85
C LYS A 186 1.70 18.27 11.72
N LYS A 187 2.88 17.86 11.24
CA LYS A 187 4.17 18.08 11.93
C LYS A 187 5.28 18.46 10.96
N LEU A 188 6.38 19.00 11.50
CA LEU A 188 7.59 19.27 10.74
C LEU A 188 8.23 17.96 10.28
N ARG A 189 8.69 17.92 9.02
CA ARG A 189 9.38 16.77 8.45
C ARG A 189 10.76 16.61 9.08
N ALA A 190 11.08 15.40 9.54
CA ALA A 190 12.42 15.08 10.00
C ALA A 190 13.43 15.07 8.82
N GLY A 191 14.68 15.48 9.09
CA GLY A 191 15.78 15.44 8.14
C GLY A 191 15.83 16.60 7.12
N LYS A 192 16.60 16.40 6.05
CA LYS A 192 16.94 17.45 5.05
C LYS A 192 15.79 17.82 4.10
N GLY A 193 14.65 17.14 4.16
CA GLY A 193 13.47 17.47 3.35
C GLY A 193 12.92 18.88 3.61
N LYS A 194 13.16 19.43 4.81
CA LYS A 194 12.79 20.79 5.19
C LYS A 194 13.38 21.85 4.26
N TYR A 195 14.63 21.68 3.85
CA TYR A 195 15.34 22.59 2.93
C TYR A 195 14.98 22.39 1.47
N ARG A 196 14.14 21.40 1.13
CA ARG A 196 13.78 21.04 -0.24
C ARG A 196 12.28 21.20 -0.49
N ASN A 197 11.70 22.30 0.01
CA ASN A 197 10.28 22.67 -0.11
C ASN A 197 9.28 21.59 0.36
N ARG A 198 9.70 20.73 1.31
CA ARG A 198 8.86 19.66 1.89
C ARG A 198 8.88 19.73 3.41
N ARG A 199 8.63 20.93 3.93
CA ARG A 199 8.78 21.27 5.36
C ARG A 199 7.82 20.54 6.28
N PHE A 200 6.58 20.31 5.87
CA PHE A 200 5.55 19.67 6.69
C PHE A 200 5.14 18.29 6.17
N THR A 201 4.62 17.46 7.06
CA THR A 201 3.97 16.18 6.77
C THR A 201 2.64 16.09 7.50
N GLN A 202 1.64 15.52 6.87
CA GLN A 202 0.32 15.26 7.45
C GLN A 202 -0.25 13.95 6.88
N ARG A 203 -1.22 13.35 7.57
CA ARG A 203 -1.95 12.17 7.10
C ARG A 203 -2.86 12.53 5.92
N ARG A 204 -3.24 11.52 5.13
CA ARG A 204 -4.28 11.63 4.11
C ARG A 204 -5.64 11.39 4.76
N GLY A 205 -6.61 12.23 4.44
CA GLY A 205 -7.99 12.12 4.87
C GLY A 205 -8.87 11.46 3.78
N PRO A 206 -10.19 11.71 3.81
CA PRO A 206 -11.11 11.12 2.86
C PRO A 206 -10.79 11.55 1.42
N LEU A 207 -11.07 10.66 0.48
CA LEU A 207 -11.15 10.98 -0.94
C LEU A 207 -12.61 11.16 -1.32
N ILE A 208 -12.97 12.27 -1.93
CA ILE A 208 -14.33 12.53 -2.40
C ILE A 208 -14.34 12.34 -3.91
N VAL A 209 -15.15 11.39 -4.39
CA VAL A 209 -15.25 11.04 -5.80
C VAL A 209 -16.56 11.57 -6.35
N PHE A 210 -16.44 12.36 -7.43
CA PHE A 210 -17.55 13.05 -8.07
C PHE A 210 -17.62 12.73 -9.56
N ASN A 211 -18.77 12.98 -10.20
CA ASN A 211 -18.94 12.80 -11.64
C ASN A 211 -18.71 14.12 -12.38
N GLU A 212 -19.30 15.22 -11.90
CA GLU A 212 -19.19 16.55 -12.47
C GLU A 212 -18.72 17.58 -11.41
N ASP A 213 -17.88 18.53 -11.82
CA ASP A 213 -17.43 19.61 -10.92
C ASP A 213 -18.35 20.82 -11.05
N LYS A 214 -19.30 20.97 -10.12
CA LYS A 214 -20.20 22.13 -10.02
C LYS A 214 -19.73 23.17 -8.99
N GLY A 215 -18.45 23.09 -8.57
CA GLY A 215 -17.85 23.96 -7.55
C GLY A 215 -17.19 23.21 -6.40
N LEU A 216 -17.49 21.91 -6.28
CA LEU A 216 -17.00 20.99 -5.25
C LEU A 216 -15.48 21.03 -5.06
N VAL A 217 -14.71 21.03 -6.16
CA VAL A 217 -13.23 21.00 -6.06
C VAL A 217 -12.70 22.25 -5.37
N LYS A 218 -13.28 23.42 -5.69
CA LYS A 218 -12.88 24.70 -5.07
C LYS A 218 -13.30 24.76 -3.60
N ALA A 219 -14.48 24.23 -3.27
CA ALA A 219 -14.98 24.19 -1.89
C ALA A 219 -14.10 23.32 -0.98
N LEU A 220 -13.66 22.15 -1.47
CA LEU A 220 -12.94 21.15 -0.67
C LEU A 220 -11.42 21.31 -0.63
N ARG A 221 -10.77 21.87 -1.66
CA ARG A 221 -9.29 21.89 -1.75
C ARG A 221 -8.57 22.55 -0.58
N ASN A 222 -9.25 23.43 0.16
CA ASN A 222 -8.68 24.13 1.31
C ASN A 222 -8.72 23.29 2.60
N ILE A 223 -9.51 22.22 2.64
CA ILE A 223 -9.64 21.35 3.82
C ILE A 223 -8.41 20.42 3.88
N PRO A 224 -7.64 20.43 4.98
CA PRO A 224 -6.43 19.62 5.08
C PRO A 224 -6.70 18.11 4.91
N GLY A 225 -6.00 17.50 3.94
CA GLY A 225 -5.99 16.06 3.71
C GLY A 225 -7.19 15.49 2.97
N VAL A 226 -8.22 16.29 2.73
CA VAL A 226 -9.29 15.95 1.79
C VAL A 226 -8.74 16.07 0.37
N GLU A 227 -9.00 15.06 -0.44
CA GLU A 227 -8.70 15.10 -1.88
C GLU A 227 -9.98 14.84 -2.66
N THR A 228 -10.05 15.38 -3.86
CA THR A 228 -11.15 15.13 -4.78
C THR A 228 -10.63 14.41 -6.03
N CYS A 229 -11.47 13.60 -6.66
CA CYS A 229 -11.15 12.92 -7.91
C CYS A 229 -12.41 12.73 -8.74
N ASN A 230 -12.32 12.88 -10.07
CA ASN A 230 -13.41 12.54 -10.96
C ASN A 230 -13.43 11.01 -11.18
N VAL A 231 -14.61 10.40 -11.14
CA VAL A 231 -14.83 8.95 -11.33
C VAL A 231 -14.16 8.39 -12.60
N ARG A 232 -14.14 9.16 -13.69
CA ARG A 232 -13.55 8.74 -14.98
C ARG A 232 -12.01 8.73 -14.96
N THR A 233 -11.40 9.47 -14.03
CA THR A 233 -9.94 9.67 -13.94
C THR A 233 -9.32 9.09 -12.66
N LEU A 234 -10.01 8.18 -12.00
CA LEU A 234 -9.57 7.53 -10.76
C LEU A 234 -8.14 6.95 -10.88
N GLY A 235 -7.24 7.51 -10.06
CA GLY A 235 -5.83 7.13 -10.04
C GLY A 235 -5.47 6.25 -8.84
N LEU A 236 -4.66 5.22 -9.06
CA LEU A 236 -4.15 4.35 -7.99
C LEU A 236 -3.39 5.13 -6.90
N LEU A 237 -2.66 6.18 -7.27
CA LEU A 237 -1.88 6.96 -6.30
C LEU A 237 -2.76 7.67 -5.26
N GLN A 238 -4.00 8.01 -5.63
CA GLN A 238 -4.98 8.62 -4.74
C GLN A 238 -5.83 7.56 -4.01
N LEU A 239 -6.17 6.44 -4.64
CA LEU A 239 -6.94 5.37 -3.98
C LEU A 239 -6.10 4.55 -2.98
N ALA A 240 -4.83 4.29 -3.30
CA ALA A 240 -3.90 3.56 -2.45
C ALA A 240 -2.61 4.36 -2.14
N PRO A 241 -2.67 5.49 -1.40
CA PRO A 241 -1.49 6.25 -1.00
C PRO A 241 -0.46 5.39 -0.27
N GLY A 242 0.76 5.34 -0.80
CA GLY A 242 1.83 4.50 -0.25
C GLY A 242 1.65 3.01 -0.53
N ALA A 243 0.83 2.66 -1.54
CA ALA A 243 0.46 1.29 -1.91
C ALA A 243 -0.35 0.49 -0.88
N HIS A 244 -0.78 1.12 0.21
CA HIS A 244 -1.72 0.53 1.15
C HIS A 244 -3.16 0.70 0.65
N LEU A 245 -3.94 -0.38 0.72
CA LEU A 245 -5.35 -0.44 0.34
C LEU A 245 -6.26 0.14 1.44
N GLY A 246 -7.56 0.28 1.15
CA GLY A 246 -8.56 0.71 2.15
C GLY A 246 -8.50 2.20 2.49
N ARG A 247 -8.37 3.09 1.50
CA ARG A 247 -8.60 4.53 1.78
C ARG A 247 -10.08 4.76 2.04
N PHE A 248 -10.42 5.65 2.97
CA PHE A 248 -11.81 6.09 3.12
C PHE A 248 -12.21 6.96 1.93
N VAL A 249 -13.24 6.52 1.19
CA VAL A 249 -13.75 7.18 -0.01
C VAL A 249 -15.23 7.50 0.17
N ILE A 250 -15.61 8.72 -0.16
CA ILE A 250 -16.99 9.22 -0.20
C ILE A 250 -17.36 9.38 -1.66
N TRP A 251 -18.45 8.74 -2.08
CA TRP A 251 -18.92 8.78 -3.47
C TRP A 251 -20.13 9.70 -3.57
N THR A 252 -20.21 10.51 -4.62
CA THR A 252 -21.49 11.12 -4.99
C THR A 252 -22.34 10.07 -5.69
N GLU A 253 -23.66 10.21 -5.59
CA GLU A 253 -24.64 9.30 -6.17
C GLU A 253 -24.38 9.05 -7.66
N SER A 254 -24.20 10.12 -8.44
CA SER A 254 -23.91 10.03 -9.88
C SER A 254 -22.55 9.40 -10.17
N ALA A 255 -21.53 9.65 -9.33
CA ALA A 255 -20.23 8.99 -9.47
C ALA A 255 -20.31 7.50 -9.19
N PHE A 256 -21.09 7.11 -8.18
CA PHE A 256 -21.28 5.71 -7.82
C PHE A 256 -22.02 4.94 -8.93
N ALA A 257 -23.10 5.52 -9.46
CA ALA A 257 -23.84 4.95 -10.60
C ALA A 257 -22.98 4.83 -11.87
N ALA A 258 -22.07 5.78 -12.11
CA ALA A 258 -21.19 5.76 -13.29
C ALA A 258 -20.11 4.66 -13.25
N LEU A 259 -19.85 4.01 -12.11
CA LEU A 259 -18.77 3.02 -11.99
C LEU A 259 -18.96 1.81 -12.90
N ASP A 260 -20.19 1.31 -13.06
CA ASP A 260 -20.48 0.16 -13.94
C ASP A 260 -20.30 0.50 -15.41
N SER A 261 -20.55 1.75 -15.82
CA SER A 261 -20.19 2.23 -17.16
C SER A 261 -18.67 2.35 -17.32
N VAL A 262 -17.95 2.84 -16.31
CA VAL A 262 -16.49 3.08 -16.39
C VAL A 262 -15.67 1.79 -16.35
N TYR A 263 -16.08 0.79 -15.58
CA TYR A 263 -15.32 -0.47 -15.42
C TYR A 263 -15.97 -1.68 -16.07
N GLY A 264 -17.24 -1.57 -16.48
CA GLY A 264 -18.04 -2.69 -16.99
C GLY A 264 -18.61 -3.54 -15.84
N SER A 265 -19.71 -4.22 -16.15
CA SER A 265 -20.30 -5.28 -15.34
C SER A 265 -20.51 -6.52 -16.21
N GLU A 266 -21.23 -7.54 -15.72
CA GLU A 266 -21.60 -8.71 -16.53
C GLU A 266 -22.61 -8.34 -17.63
N THR A 267 -23.43 -7.32 -17.41
CA THR A 267 -24.48 -6.88 -18.35
C THR A 267 -24.12 -5.61 -19.11
N THR A 268 -23.23 -4.77 -18.56
CA THR A 268 -22.84 -3.49 -19.15
C THR A 268 -21.41 -3.51 -19.64
N GLU A 269 -21.20 -3.13 -20.90
CA GLU A 269 -19.86 -2.97 -21.45
C GLU A 269 -19.14 -1.76 -20.83
N SER A 270 -17.82 -1.89 -20.69
CA SER A 270 -16.98 -0.81 -20.18
C SER A 270 -16.72 0.23 -21.28
N VAL A 271 -16.78 1.52 -20.92
CA VAL A 271 -16.26 2.63 -21.77
C VAL A 271 -14.77 2.45 -22.09
N LYS A 272 -14.05 1.67 -21.28
CA LYS A 272 -12.65 1.33 -21.55
C LYS A 272 -12.60 0.27 -22.65
N SER A 273 -11.98 0.63 -23.78
CA SER A 273 -11.78 -0.29 -24.89
C SER A 273 -11.14 -1.62 -24.46
N ASN A 274 -11.76 -2.72 -24.91
CA ASN A 274 -11.35 -4.10 -24.68
C ASN A 274 -10.99 -4.40 -23.22
N TYR A 275 -11.81 -3.92 -22.29
CA TYR A 275 -11.62 -4.11 -20.85
C TYR A 275 -12.80 -4.83 -20.21
N SER A 276 -12.47 -5.81 -19.37
CA SER A 276 -13.39 -6.46 -18.46
C SER A 276 -12.77 -6.53 -17.06
N LEU A 277 -13.62 -6.63 -16.04
CA LEU A 277 -13.16 -6.79 -14.67
C LEU A 277 -12.40 -8.12 -14.49
N PRO A 278 -11.36 -8.14 -13.65
CA PRO A 278 -10.65 -9.37 -13.35
C PRO A 278 -11.56 -10.35 -12.60
N LYS A 279 -11.50 -11.63 -13.00
CA LYS A 279 -12.26 -12.71 -12.38
C LYS A 279 -11.58 -13.19 -11.09
N ASN A 280 -12.38 -13.61 -10.12
CA ASN A 280 -11.87 -14.25 -8.92
C ASN A 280 -11.34 -15.66 -9.25
N ILE A 281 -10.15 -15.98 -8.73
CA ILE A 281 -9.57 -17.34 -8.86
C ILE A 281 -10.31 -18.31 -7.93
N ILE A 282 -10.70 -17.83 -6.75
CA ILE A 282 -11.44 -18.59 -5.73
C ILE A 282 -12.82 -17.95 -5.61
N THR A 283 -13.87 -18.75 -5.72
CA THR A 283 -15.27 -18.28 -5.62
C THR A 283 -15.67 -18.00 -4.16
N ASN A 284 -15.35 -18.90 -3.23
CA ASN A 284 -15.55 -18.72 -1.80
C ASN A 284 -14.23 -18.53 -1.05
N THR A 285 -13.99 -17.32 -0.54
CA THR A 285 -12.78 -16.97 0.21
C THR A 285 -12.85 -17.32 1.69
N ASP A 286 -14.01 -17.74 2.21
CA ASP A 286 -14.15 -18.16 3.59
C ASP A 286 -13.70 -19.62 3.75
N ILE A 287 -12.39 -19.77 3.96
CA ILE A 287 -11.75 -21.07 4.14
C ILE A 287 -12.32 -21.78 5.38
N SER A 288 -12.75 -21.04 6.40
CA SER A 288 -13.25 -21.63 7.64
C SER A 288 -14.59 -22.35 7.43
N SER A 289 -15.52 -21.77 6.66
CA SER A 289 -16.77 -22.46 6.30
C SER A 289 -16.54 -23.63 5.36
N VAL A 290 -15.59 -23.51 4.41
CA VAL A 290 -15.23 -24.63 3.53
C VAL A 290 -14.62 -25.80 4.33
N ILE A 291 -13.69 -25.54 5.25
CA ILE A 291 -13.09 -26.59 6.08
C ILE A 291 -14.14 -27.26 6.97
N ASN A 292 -15.05 -26.47 7.55
CA ASN A 292 -16.08 -26.97 8.47
C ASN A 292 -17.34 -27.48 7.76
N SER A 293 -17.34 -27.59 6.42
CA SER A 293 -18.49 -28.10 5.68
C SER A 293 -18.69 -29.60 5.95
N ALA A 294 -19.94 -30.06 5.87
CA ALA A 294 -20.28 -31.45 6.16
C ALA A 294 -19.58 -32.41 5.19
N GLU A 295 -19.44 -32.03 3.92
CA GLU A 295 -18.79 -32.82 2.88
C GLU A 295 -17.30 -33.01 3.18
N VAL A 296 -16.63 -31.95 3.64
CA VAL A 296 -15.21 -31.99 3.99
C VAL A 296 -15.01 -32.77 5.28
N GLN A 297 -15.80 -32.49 6.32
CA GLN A 297 -15.68 -33.18 7.61
C GLN A 297 -16.01 -34.67 7.53
N ALA A 298 -16.92 -35.10 6.65
CA ALA A 298 -17.22 -36.52 6.43
C ALA A 298 -16.08 -37.28 5.74
N ALA A 299 -15.27 -36.61 4.91
CA ALA A 299 -14.17 -37.25 4.17
C ALA A 299 -12.85 -37.28 4.95
N ILE A 300 -12.71 -36.45 5.99
CA ILE A 300 -11.47 -36.32 6.77
C ILE A 300 -11.35 -37.46 7.80
N ARG A 301 -10.13 -37.95 7.98
CA ARG A 301 -9.81 -38.92 9.04
C ARG A 301 -9.89 -38.25 10.42
N PRO A 302 -10.34 -38.97 11.47
CA PRO A 302 -10.40 -38.41 12.81
C PRO A 302 -9.01 -37.90 13.24
N SER A 303 -9.01 -36.75 13.93
CA SER A 303 -7.78 -36.16 14.46
C SER A 303 -7.09 -37.15 15.41
N LEU A 304 -5.77 -37.29 15.31
CA LEU A 304 -4.95 -38.11 16.22
C LEU A 304 -4.70 -37.42 17.57
N ALA A 305 -5.59 -36.50 17.97
CA ALA A 305 -5.52 -35.77 19.22
C ALA A 305 -5.41 -36.75 20.40
N GLY A 306 -4.27 -36.71 21.10
CA GLY A 306 -3.98 -37.59 22.24
C GLY A 306 -2.88 -38.63 22.00
N LYS A 307 -2.36 -38.80 20.78
CA LYS A 307 -1.11 -39.57 20.62
C LYS A 307 0.03 -38.80 21.28
N PRO A 308 0.84 -39.44 22.15
CA PRO A 308 1.98 -38.77 22.76
C PRO A 308 2.90 -38.24 21.67
N THR A 309 3.21 -36.95 21.72
CA THR A 309 4.17 -36.29 20.81
C THR A 309 5.62 -36.71 21.07
N HIS A 310 5.84 -37.62 22.02
CA HIS A 310 7.14 -38.21 22.30
C HIS A 310 7.55 -39.14 21.15
N LEU A 311 8.10 -38.53 20.09
CA LEU A 311 8.75 -39.22 18.97
C LEU A 311 9.98 -40.03 19.42
N HIS A 312 10.56 -39.66 20.56
CA HIS A 312 11.74 -40.30 21.11
C HIS A 312 11.54 -40.64 22.59
N VAL A 313 11.52 -41.93 22.90
CA VAL A 313 11.58 -42.44 24.28
C VAL A 313 13.05 -42.73 24.56
N LYS A 314 13.59 -42.22 25.68
CA LYS A 314 14.97 -42.53 26.10
C LYS A 314 15.12 -44.04 26.23
N LYS A 315 16.00 -44.65 25.44
CA LYS A 315 16.34 -46.07 25.59
C LYS A 315 17.03 -46.27 26.93
N VAL A 316 16.34 -46.90 27.87
CA VAL A 316 16.90 -47.29 29.16
C VAL A 316 17.50 -48.69 29.01
N ASN A 317 18.66 -48.94 29.62
CA ASN A 317 19.32 -50.24 29.56
C ASN A 317 18.53 -51.28 30.40
N PRO A 318 17.95 -52.34 29.80
CA PRO A 318 17.15 -53.33 30.52
C PRO A 318 17.96 -54.14 31.54
N LEU A 319 19.27 -54.34 31.29
CA LEU A 319 20.13 -55.07 32.22
C LEU A 319 20.39 -54.29 33.52
N LYS A 320 20.18 -52.96 33.51
CA LYS A 320 20.34 -52.09 34.68
C LYS A 320 19.00 -51.64 35.28
N ASN A 321 17.91 -51.73 34.53
CA ASN A 321 16.59 -51.29 34.97
C ASN A 321 15.59 -52.46 34.89
N HIS A 322 15.22 -52.97 36.06
CA HIS A 322 14.34 -54.14 36.20
C HIS A 322 12.95 -53.94 35.58
N GLU A 323 12.32 -52.77 35.75
CA GLU A 323 11.00 -52.50 35.17
C GLU A 323 11.00 -52.55 33.64
N VAL A 324 12.07 -52.03 33.04
CA VAL A 324 12.25 -52.06 31.58
C VAL A 324 12.55 -53.48 31.10
N MET A 325 13.31 -54.28 31.87
CA MET A 325 13.53 -55.69 31.58
C MET A 325 12.23 -56.48 31.63
N LEU A 326 11.39 -56.28 32.65
CA LEU A 326 10.10 -56.95 32.76
C LEU A 326 9.13 -56.54 31.65
N LYS A 327 9.15 -55.26 31.26
CA LYS A 327 8.34 -54.77 30.14
C LYS A 327 8.74 -55.42 28.80
N LEU A 328 10.02 -55.71 28.61
CA LEU A 328 10.54 -56.31 27.37
C LEU A 328 10.55 -57.84 27.39
N ASN A 329 10.83 -58.45 28.54
CA ASN A 329 10.92 -59.89 28.74
C ASN A 329 10.39 -60.28 30.14
N PRO A 330 9.10 -60.60 30.26
CA PRO A 330 8.49 -61.02 31.53
C PRO A 330 9.10 -62.30 32.12
N TYR A 331 9.66 -63.18 31.29
CA TYR A 331 10.28 -64.44 31.74
C TYR A 331 11.58 -64.22 32.55
N ALA A 332 12.19 -63.05 32.44
CA ALA A 332 13.35 -62.68 33.26
C ALA A 332 13.04 -62.75 34.76
N LYS A 333 11.79 -62.52 35.17
CA LYS A 333 11.34 -62.67 36.56
C LYS A 333 11.44 -64.11 37.06
N VAL A 334 10.88 -65.04 36.28
CA VAL A 334 10.85 -66.48 36.60
C VAL A 334 12.27 -67.06 36.67
N LEU A 335 13.16 -66.59 35.78
CA LEU A 335 14.56 -67.04 35.77
C LEU A 335 15.37 -66.47 36.95
N ALA A 336 15.07 -65.26 37.40
CA ALA A 336 15.65 -64.68 38.60
C ALA A 336 15.17 -65.38 39.89
N GLU A 337 13.90 -65.82 39.94
CA GLU A 337 13.34 -66.57 41.07
C GLU A 337 13.89 -68.01 41.19
N LYS A 338 14.42 -68.57 40.09
CA LYS A 338 15.05 -69.90 40.06
C LYS A 338 16.56 -69.88 40.35
N LYS A 339 17.18 -68.71 40.42
CA LYS A 339 18.59 -68.52 40.81
C LYS A 339 18.69 -68.28 42.31
#